data_AF-A0A367M2C7-F1
#
_entry.id   AF-A0A367M2C7-F1
#
_cell.length_a   1.000
_cell.length_b   1.000
_cell.length_c   1.000
_cell.angle_alpha   90.00
_cell.angle_beta   90.00
_cell.angle_gamma   90.00
#
_symmetry.space_group_name_H-M   'P 1'
#
loop_
_entity.id
_entity.type
_entity.pdbx_description
1 polymer ?
#
loop_
_entity_poly.entity_id
_entity_poly.type
_entity_poly.pdbx_seq_one_letter_code
_entity_poly.pdbx_strand_id
1 'polypeptide(L)'
;MSRKRSPAPSRISEGHPFPLGATWDGLGVNFALFSAHATKVELCLFDARGEKEIERIELPEYTDEIWHGYLPDAHPGQIYGYRVHGPYEPDAGHRFNPNKLLLDPYAKQLVGRLRWSEALFGYTIGSADADLSFDERDSAPFVPKSKVIDPAFTWAERPPVRVPWDRTVIYEAHLRGLSMRHPQVPEAVRGTFAGLMNADLLAHIRRLGVTSVELLPIHGFVDDKHLLENGMSNYWGYNSIAFFAPHPAYLASGQVNEFKEMVAHLHDAGLELILDVVYNHTAEGNELGPTLCMRGIDNASYYRLMPDQRRYYINDSGTGNTLDLSHPCVLQMVTDSLRYWATEMRVDGFRFDLATILGRHPDGFDERHGFLVACRQDPVLSKCKLIAEPWDCGPGGYQVGGFPPGWAEWNDRFRDCVRAYWRG
;
A
#
# COMPACT_ATOMS: atom_id res chain seq x y z
N MET A 1 10.14 11.29 45.73
CA MET A 1 10.67 11.69 44.41
C MET A 1 11.41 10.51 43.80
N SER A 2 10.72 9.71 42.99
CA SER A 2 11.33 8.57 42.29
C SER A 2 11.98 9.10 41.01
N ARG A 3 13.32 9.06 40.94
CA ARG A 3 14.07 9.33 39.70
C ARG A 3 13.73 8.20 38.73
N LYS A 4 12.89 8.48 37.72
CA LYS A 4 12.73 7.60 36.55
C LYS A 4 14.12 7.45 35.92
N ARG A 5 14.74 6.27 36.05
CA ARG A 5 15.90 5.89 35.24
C ARG A 5 15.45 5.93 33.79
N SER A 6 16.18 6.64 32.93
CA SER A 6 16.05 6.46 31.49
C SER A 6 16.26 4.97 31.17
N PRO A 7 15.44 4.35 30.31
CA PRO A 7 15.68 2.97 29.90
C PRO A 7 17.09 2.86 29.31
N ALA A 8 17.77 1.74 29.58
CA ALA A 8 19.02 1.43 28.92
C ALA A 8 18.77 1.33 27.39
N PRO A 9 19.71 1.76 26.55
CA PRO A 9 19.56 1.64 25.11
C PRO A 9 19.31 0.19 24.72
N SER A 10 18.38 0.01 23.79
CA SER A 10 18.02 -1.27 23.20
C SER A 10 19.25 -1.92 22.56
N ARG A 11 19.42 -3.22 22.79
CA ARG A 11 20.51 -3.99 22.19
C ARG A 11 20.07 -4.47 20.82
N ILE A 12 20.62 -3.91 19.74
CA ILE A 12 20.39 -4.39 18.37
C ILE A 12 21.49 -5.40 17.97
N SER A 13 21.10 -6.42 17.20
CA SER A 13 22.01 -7.38 16.56
C SER A 13 21.84 -7.37 15.04
N GLU A 14 22.68 -8.10 14.30
CA GLU A 14 22.77 -8.08 12.83
C GLU A 14 21.42 -8.35 12.13
N GLY A 15 20.65 -9.35 12.59
CA GLY A 15 19.40 -9.73 11.93
C GLY A 15 19.61 -10.29 10.51
N HIS A 16 18.60 -10.16 9.65
CA HIS A 16 18.59 -10.71 8.30
C HIS A 16 18.00 -9.72 7.29
N PRO A 17 18.50 -9.70 6.03
CA PRO A 17 17.96 -8.84 4.98
C PRO A 17 16.56 -9.29 4.49
N PHE A 18 16.14 -10.51 4.80
CA PHE A 18 14.84 -11.05 4.42
C PHE A 18 14.14 -11.76 5.58
N PRO A 19 12.79 -11.76 5.61
CA PRO A 19 11.90 -11.02 4.71
C PRO A 19 11.93 -9.50 4.96
N LEU A 20 11.56 -8.71 3.94
CA LEU A 20 11.45 -7.25 4.03
C LEU A 20 10.33 -6.81 5.00
N GLY A 21 10.53 -5.66 5.63
CA GLY A 21 9.68 -5.09 6.66
C GLY A 21 10.02 -5.56 8.08
N ALA A 22 9.08 -5.38 9.02
CA ALA A 22 9.21 -5.86 10.39
C ALA A 22 8.55 -7.24 10.61
N THR A 23 9.34 -8.24 10.98
CA THR A 23 8.89 -9.63 11.18
C THR A 23 9.20 -10.10 12.59
N TRP A 24 8.16 -10.51 13.32
CA TRP A 24 8.29 -11.10 14.66
C TRP A 24 8.42 -12.62 14.57
N ASP A 25 9.38 -13.19 15.30
CA ASP A 25 9.71 -14.64 15.26
C ASP A 25 9.44 -15.39 16.58
N GLY A 26 8.89 -14.69 17.59
CA GLY A 26 8.67 -15.23 18.93
C GLY A 26 9.68 -14.74 19.98
N LEU A 27 10.90 -14.38 19.57
CA LEU A 27 11.98 -13.92 20.45
C LEU A 27 12.31 -12.43 20.27
N GLY A 28 11.92 -11.84 19.14
CA GLY A 28 12.20 -10.45 18.82
C GLY A 28 11.67 -10.08 17.45
N VAL A 29 12.08 -8.92 16.95
CA VAL A 29 11.64 -8.41 15.65
C VAL A 29 12.85 -8.16 14.75
N ASN A 30 12.85 -8.80 13.58
CA ASN A 30 13.75 -8.47 12.50
C ASN A 30 13.18 -7.32 11.69
N PHE A 31 13.98 -6.27 11.47
CA PHE A 31 13.66 -5.14 10.61
C PHE A 31 14.56 -5.18 9.38
N ALA A 32 13.97 -5.10 8.19
CA ALA A 32 14.70 -5.05 6.92
C ALA A 32 14.07 -4.02 5.97
N LEU A 33 14.87 -3.08 5.46
CA LEU A 33 14.43 -1.97 4.63
C LEU A 33 15.35 -1.83 3.40
N PHE A 34 14.78 -1.95 2.21
CA PHE A 34 15.48 -1.64 0.97
C PHE A 34 15.77 -0.14 0.87
N SER A 35 17.03 0.20 0.57
CA SER A 35 17.43 1.51 0.07
C SER A 35 18.85 1.41 -0.51
N ALA A 36 18.97 1.54 -1.83
CA ALA A 36 20.24 1.44 -2.54
C ALA A 36 21.11 2.70 -2.33
N HIS A 37 20.48 3.87 -2.18
CA HIS A 37 21.17 5.16 -2.13
C HIS A 37 21.26 5.79 -0.73
N ALA A 38 20.68 5.16 0.30
CA ALA A 38 20.85 5.64 1.68
C ALA A 38 22.30 5.53 2.14
N THR A 39 22.71 6.44 3.03
CA THR A 39 24.00 6.41 3.71
C THR A 39 23.89 5.99 5.18
N LYS A 40 22.68 6.04 5.74
CA LYS A 40 22.34 5.54 7.08
C LYS A 40 20.83 5.36 7.20
N VAL A 41 20.39 4.31 7.91
CA VAL A 41 18.98 4.11 8.28
C VAL A 41 18.84 4.05 9.79
N GLU A 42 17.93 4.85 10.34
CA GLU A 42 17.57 4.86 11.76
C GLU A 42 16.14 4.34 11.96
N LEU A 43 16.02 3.24 12.69
CA LEU A 43 14.76 2.72 13.23
C LEU A 43 14.31 3.61 14.40
N CYS A 44 13.16 4.25 14.27
CA CYS A 44 12.57 5.10 15.30
C CYS A 44 11.47 4.34 16.02
N LEU A 45 11.63 4.06 17.32
CA LEU A 45 10.64 3.38 18.16
C LEU A 45 9.76 4.41 18.88
N PHE A 46 8.47 4.13 18.97
CA PHE A 46 7.49 5.00 19.62
C PHE A 46 6.81 4.31 20.80
N ASP A 47 6.18 5.12 21.66
CA ASP A 47 5.29 4.62 22.68
C ASP A 47 4.08 3.87 22.10
N ALA A 48 3.33 3.18 22.96
CA ALA A 48 2.17 2.39 22.55
C ALA A 48 1.03 3.20 21.91
N ARG A 49 1.07 4.54 21.98
CA ARG A 49 0.12 5.43 21.31
C ARG A 49 0.65 5.97 19.97
N GLY A 50 1.93 5.79 19.68
CA GLY A 50 2.59 6.36 18.51
C GLY A 50 2.79 7.88 18.61
N GLU A 51 2.75 8.45 19.82
CA GLU A 51 2.79 9.89 20.05
C GLU A 51 4.21 10.39 20.31
N LYS A 52 4.96 9.67 21.14
CA LYS A 52 6.33 10.05 21.52
C LYS A 52 7.34 9.04 20.99
N GLU A 53 8.35 9.55 20.29
CA GLU A 53 9.55 8.80 19.94
C GLU A 53 10.34 8.49 21.24
N ILE A 54 10.56 7.20 21.49
CA ILE A 54 11.23 6.70 22.69
C ILE A 54 12.72 6.52 22.42
N GLU A 55 13.06 6.04 21.23
CA GLU A 55 14.41 5.64 20.89
C GLU A 55 14.64 5.71 19.38
N ARG A 56 15.88 6.01 18.96
CA ARG A 56 16.36 5.84 17.59
C ARG A 56 17.53 4.88 17.61
N ILE A 57 17.51 3.91 16.71
CA ILE A 57 18.51 2.86 16.61
C ILE A 57 19.01 2.82 15.17
N GLU A 58 20.30 3.00 14.96
CA GLU A 58 20.92 2.80 13.65
C GLU A 58 20.88 1.32 13.28
N LEU A 59 20.41 1.00 12.07
CA LEU A 59 20.45 -0.38 11.56
C LEU A 59 21.90 -0.73 11.24
N PRO A 60 22.45 -1.80 11.86
CA PRO A 60 23.90 -2.06 11.82
C PRO A 60 24.40 -2.64 10.50
N GLU A 61 23.55 -3.35 9.77
CA GLU A 61 23.98 -4.17 8.63
C GLU A 61 23.34 -3.73 7.31
N TYR A 62 24.07 -3.97 6.23
CA TYR A 62 23.67 -3.66 4.87
C TYR A 62 24.10 -4.79 3.92
N THR A 63 23.14 -5.56 3.42
CA THR A 63 23.36 -6.70 2.51
C THR A 63 22.43 -6.56 1.32
N ASP A 64 22.96 -6.65 0.09
CA ASP A 64 22.18 -6.59 -1.15
C ASP A 64 21.19 -5.41 -1.22
N GLU A 65 21.67 -4.20 -0.89
CA GLU A 65 20.88 -2.97 -0.87
C GLU A 65 19.79 -2.89 0.22
N ILE A 66 19.84 -3.81 1.19
CA ILE A 66 18.88 -3.90 2.29
C ILE A 66 19.58 -3.60 3.61
N TRP A 67 19.08 -2.58 4.31
CA TRP A 67 19.46 -2.24 5.67
C TRP A 67 18.69 -3.12 6.64
N HIS A 68 19.38 -3.78 7.57
CA HIS A 68 18.71 -4.67 8.51
C HIS A 68 19.30 -4.68 9.91
N GLY A 69 18.48 -5.14 10.84
CA GLY A 69 18.83 -5.30 12.24
C GLY A 69 17.74 -6.07 12.99
N TYR A 70 18.15 -6.81 14.01
CA TYR A 70 17.25 -7.57 14.87
C TYR A 70 17.21 -6.98 16.26
N LEU A 71 16.00 -6.72 16.75
CA LEU A 71 15.74 -6.21 18.09
C LEU A 71 15.17 -7.34 18.95
N PRO A 72 15.99 -7.95 19.83
CA PRO A 72 15.53 -8.93 20.80
C PRO A 72 14.46 -8.34 21.72
N ASP A 73 13.56 -9.18 22.20
CA ASP A 73 12.50 -8.83 23.15
C ASP A 73 11.47 -7.81 22.63
N ALA A 74 11.58 -7.36 21.38
CA ALA A 74 10.50 -6.64 20.72
C ALA A 74 9.34 -7.59 20.40
N HIS A 75 8.11 -7.08 20.56
CA HIS A 75 6.89 -7.87 20.43
C HIS A 75 5.91 -7.22 19.45
N PRO A 76 4.92 -7.99 18.94
CA PRO A 76 3.76 -7.43 18.25
C PRO A 76 3.13 -6.31 19.08
N GLY A 77 2.80 -5.21 18.41
CA GLY A 77 2.39 -3.98 19.08
C GLY A 77 3.44 -2.89 19.11
N GLN A 78 4.72 -3.21 18.90
CA GLN A 78 5.77 -2.20 18.76
C GLN A 78 5.45 -1.24 17.61
N ILE A 79 5.41 0.06 17.91
CA ILE A 79 5.16 1.13 16.95
C ILE A 79 6.50 1.70 16.51
N TYR A 80 6.68 1.89 15.21
CA TYR A 80 7.94 2.35 14.64
C TYR A 80 7.76 3.16 13.35
N GLY A 81 8.85 3.79 12.91
CA GLY A 81 9.04 4.37 11.59
C GLY A 81 10.53 4.47 11.28
N TYR A 82 10.88 5.04 10.14
CA TYR A 82 12.27 5.20 9.73
C TYR A 82 12.67 6.66 9.54
N ARG A 83 13.94 6.96 9.78
CA ARG A 83 14.62 8.15 9.26
C ARG A 83 15.76 7.68 8.39
N VAL A 84 15.77 8.13 7.15
CA VAL A 84 16.74 7.68 6.15
C VAL A 84 17.60 8.85 5.73
N HIS A 85 18.90 8.66 5.82
CA HIS A 85 19.92 9.63 5.49
C HIS A 85 20.49 9.31 4.12
N GLY A 86 20.89 10.32 3.37
CA GLY A 86 21.43 10.19 2.02
C GLY A 86 21.60 11.57 1.37
N PRO A 87 22.01 11.62 0.10
CA PRO A 87 22.17 12.86 -0.63
C PRO A 87 20.82 13.58 -0.82
N TYR A 88 20.77 14.87 -0.51
CA TYR A 88 19.66 15.73 -0.95
C TYR A 88 20.11 16.48 -2.21
N GLU A 89 19.93 15.82 -3.35
CA GLU A 89 20.30 16.32 -4.68
C GLU A 89 19.08 16.21 -5.60
N PRO A 90 18.06 17.10 -5.44
CA PRO A 90 16.82 17.00 -6.19
C PRO A 90 17.03 16.98 -7.71
N ASP A 91 18.02 17.71 -8.23
CA ASP A 91 18.35 17.71 -9.67
C ASP A 91 18.79 16.32 -10.19
N ALA A 92 19.41 15.50 -9.34
CA ALA A 92 19.79 14.12 -9.64
C ALA A 92 18.67 13.11 -9.29
N GLY A 93 17.57 13.57 -8.71
CA GLY A 93 16.45 12.74 -8.24
C GLY A 93 16.59 12.21 -6.82
N HIS A 94 17.64 12.57 -6.07
CA HIS A 94 17.80 12.14 -4.68
C HIS A 94 17.12 13.13 -3.72
N ARG A 95 16.22 12.61 -2.87
CA ARG A 95 15.35 13.44 -1.99
C ARG A 95 15.38 13.01 -0.53
N PHE A 96 16.53 12.51 -0.06
CA PHE A 96 16.72 12.07 1.31
C PHE A 96 16.61 13.23 2.31
N ASN A 97 15.72 13.12 3.28
CA ASN A 97 15.61 14.11 4.35
C ASN A 97 15.31 13.42 5.68
N PRO A 98 16.32 13.22 6.56
CA PRO A 98 16.16 12.49 7.81
C PRO A 98 15.28 13.22 8.84
N ASN A 99 14.94 14.49 8.62
CA ASN A 99 13.98 15.21 9.46
C ASN A 99 12.55 14.69 9.25
N LYS A 100 12.29 14.01 8.13
CA LYS A 100 10.99 13.42 7.83
C LYS A 100 10.95 11.98 8.36
N LEU A 101 10.00 11.69 9.24
CA LEU A 101 9.67 10.33 9.65
C LEU A 101 8.94 9.63 8.49
N LEU A 102 9.41 8.43 8.14
CA LEU A 102 8.95 7.66 7.02
C LEU A 102 8.24 6.39 7.48
N LEU A 103 7.18 6.02 6.76
CA LEU A 103 6.51 4.73 6.88
C LEU A 103 7.40 3.61 6.35
N ASP A 104 7.22 2.40 6.87
CA ASP A 104 7.78 1.20 6.26
C ASP A 104 6.91 0.82 5.04
N PRO A 105 7.47 0.73 3.81
CA PRO A 105 6.74 0.28 2.63
C PRO A 105 6.12 -1.12 2.79
N TYR A 106 6.70 -1.95 3.67
CA TYR A 106 6.24 -3.29 4.01
C TYR A 106 5.39 -3.35 5.28
N ALA A 107 5.00 -2.22 5.89
CA ALA A 107 4.15 -2.18 7.07
C ALA A 107 2.83 -2.93 6.85
N LYS A 108 2.50 -3.87 7.75
CA LYS A 108 1.24 -4.64 7.70
C LYS A 108 0.10 -3.97 8.47
N GLN A 109 0.41 -2.95 9.27
CA GLN A 109 -0.56 -2.16 10.00
C GLN A 109 -0.03 -0.75 10.23
N LEU A 110 -0.89 0.25 10.06
CA LEU A 110 -0.62 1.65 10.39
C LEU A 110 -1.36 2.06 11.66
N VAL A 111 -0.76 2.98 12.43
CA VAL A 111 -1.32 3.56 13.65
C VAL A 111 -1.30 5.09 13.58
N GLY A 112 -2.39 5.70 14.02
CA GLY A 112 -2.58 7.14 13.98
C GLY A 112 -3.21 7.60 12.66
N ARG A 113 -3.25 8.92 12.46
CA ARG A 113 -3.78 9.57 11.25
C ARG A 113 -2.77 10.58 10.75
N LEU A 114 -2.69 10.74 9.43
CA LEU A 114 -1.95 11.84 8.84
C LEU A 114 -2.61 13.17 9.23
N ARG A 115 -1.80 14.10 9.74
CA ARG A 115 -2.23 15.46 10.05
C ARG A 115 -1.48 16.41 9.14
N TRP A 116 -2.15 17.01 8.17
CA TRP A 116 -1.49 17.91 7.23
C TRP A 116 -0.77 19.07 7.94
N SER A 117 0.49 19.22 7.59
CA SER A 117 1.42 20.20 8.12
C SER A 117 2.50 20.43 7.06
N GLU A 118 3.05 21.63 6.98
CA GLU A 118 4.18 21.91 6.10
C GLU A 118 5.42 21.08 6.45
N ALA A 119 5.52 20.61 7.70
CA ALA A 119 6.62 19.73 8.13
C ALA A 119 6.64 18.38 7.39
N LEU A 120 5.54 17.99 6.74
CA LEU A 120 5.44 16.76 5.94
C LEU A 120 6.20 16.84 4.60
N PHE A 121 6.63 18.03 4.19
CA PHE A 121 7.32 18.23 2.92
C PHE A 121 8.83 18.25 3.17
N GLY A 122 9.58 17.54 2.32
CA GLY A 122 11.06 17.53 2.34
C GLY A 122 11.70 18.88 2.03
N TYR A 123 10.91 19.80 1.47
CA TYR A 123 11.28 21.14 1.03
C TYR A 123 10.41 22.20 1.73
N THR A 124 10.89 23.44 1.76
CA THR A 124 10.20 24.54 2.44
C THR A 124 9.09 25.10 1.57
N ILE A 125 7.84 24.89 2.00
CA ILE A 125 6.65 25.49 1.37
C ILE A 125 6.79 27.01 1.32
N GLY A 126 6.58 27.59 0.13
CA GLY A 126 6.71 29.04 -0.10
C GLY A 126 8.14 29.53 -0.33
N SER A 127 9.14 28.65 -0.32
CA SER A 127 10.51 29.01 -0.72
C SER A 127 10.56 29.40 -2.21
N ALA A 128 11.42 30.36 -2.55
CA ALA A 128 11.67 30.75 -3.94
C ALA A 128 12.29 29.60 -4.76
N ASP A 129 13.03 28.71 -4.08
CA ASP A 129 13.68 27.55 -4.68
C ASP A 129 12.76 26.32 -4.77
N ALA A 130 11.50 26.44 -4.29
CA ALA A 130 10.50 25.37 -4.31
C ALA A 130 11.06 24.03 -3.78
N ASP A 131 10.91 22.94 -4.54
CA ASP A 131 11.37 21.59 -4.19
C ASP A 131 12.90 21.40 -4.16
N LEU A 132 13.68 22.41 -4.54
CA LEU A 132 15.14 22.41 -4.37
C LEU A 132 15.56 22.81 -2.95
N SER A 133 14.68 23.49 -2.21
CA SER A 133 14.95 23.85 -0.82
C SER A 133 14.93 22.62 0.09
N PHE A 134 15.54 22.72 1.27
CA PHE A 134 15.62 21.65 2.26
C PHE A 134 14.95 22.06 3.56
N ASP A 135 13.92 21.31 3.98
CA ASP A 135 13.15 21.62 5.18
C ASP A 135 13.59 20.76 6.37
N GLU A 136 14.04 21.40 7.45
CA GLU A 136 14.58 20.73 8.64
C GLU A 136 13.53 20.42 9.72
N ARG A 137 12.25 20.74 9.51
CA ARG A 137 11.22 20.51 10.53
C ARG A 137 10.95 19.02 10.69
N ASP A 138 10.83 18.58 11.94
CA ASP A 138 10.45 17.20 12.27
C ASP A 138 8.99 16.91 11.88
N SER A 139 8.78 15.86 11.09
CA SER A 139 7.45 15.43 10.65
C SER A 139 6.79 14.41 11.59
N ALA A 140 7.52 13.81 12.54
CA ALA A 140 7.03 12.70 13.38
C ALA A 140 5.67 12.94 14.08
N PRO A 141 5.32 14.15 14.58
CA PRO A 141 4.01 14.39 15.19
C PRO A 141 2.82 14.33 14.22
N PHE A 142 3.09 14.35 12.91
CA PHE A 142 2.10 14.54 11.85
C PHE A 142 1.90 13.30 10.96
N VAL A 143 2.86 12.38 10.95
CA VAL A 143 2.81 11.14 10.15
C VAL A 143 2.19 10.00 10.99
N PRO A 144 1.37 9.10 10.40
CA PRO A 144 1.07 7.82 11.03
C PRO A 144 2.36 6.98 11.21
N LYS A 145 2.27 5.89 11.96
CA LYS A 145 3.43 5.02 12.23
C LYS A 145 3.14 3.60 11.80
N SER A 146 4.18 2.86 11.47
CA SER A 146 4.12 1.43 11.27
C SER A 146 3.94 0.71 12.61
N LYS A 147 3.31 -0.46 12.58
CA LYS A 147 3.16 -1.32 13.75
C LYS A 147 3.53 -2.76 13.41
N VAL A 148 4.34 -3.37 14.26
CA VAL A 148 4.65 -4.80 14.20
C VAL A 148 3.38 -5.58 14.54
N ILE A 149 3.00 -6.52 13.68
CA ILE A 149 1.83 -7.37 13.88
C ILE A 149 2.24 -8.78 14.35
N ASP A 150 1.30 -9.47 14.98
CA ASP A 150 1.37 -10.92 15.11
C ASP A 150 0.80 -11.53 13.82
N PRO A 151 1.57 -12.30 13.05
CA PRO A 151 1.06 -12.93 11.84
C PRO A 151 0.04 -14.03 12.13
N ALA A 152 0.04 -14.60 13.35
CA ALA A 152 -0.77 -15.75 13.70
C ALA A 152 -2.27 -15.49 13.52
N PHE A 153 -2.91 -16.35 12.72
CA PHE A 153 -4.35 -16.38 12.56
C PHE A 153 -4.80 -17.80 12.19
N THR A 154 -5.76 -18.35 12.93
CA THR A 154 -6.28 -19.69 12.68
C THR A 154 -7.45 -19.61 11.72
N TRP A 155 -7.21 -19.94 10.45
CA TRP A 155 -8.27 -20.09 9.47
C TRP A 155 -9.06 -21.38 9.69
N ALA A 156 -10.37 -21.36 9.43
CA ALA A 156 -11.16 -22.57 9.40
C ALA A 156 -10.67 -23.52 8.28
N GLU A 157 -10.62 -24.83 8.58
CA GLU A 157 -10.29 -25.87 7.59
C GLU A 157 -11.46 -26.05 6.61
N ARG A 158 -11.45 -25.28 5.52
CA ARG A 158 -12.44 -25.37 4.45
C ARG A 158 -11.79 -25.35 3.08
N PRO A 159 -12.41 -25.98 2.07
CA PRO A 159 -11.99 -25.82 0.69
C PRO A 159 -12.03 -24.33 0.28
N PRO A 160 -11.06 -23.85 -0.51
CA PRO A 160 -11.09 -22.49 -1.02
C PRO A 160 -12.32 -22.27 -1.90
N VAL A 161 -12.94 -21.10 -1.80
CA VAL A 161 -14.01 -20.68 -2.71
C VAL A 161 -13.37 -20.35 -4.05
N ARG A 162 -13.57 -21.22 -5.05
CA ARG A 162 -13.01 -21.03 -6.40
C ARG A 162 -14.10 -21.17 -7.44
N VAL A 163 -14.64 -20.03 -7.85
CA VAL A 163 -15.68 -19.92 -8.86
C VAL A 163 -14.99 -19.87 -10.24
N PRO A 164 -15.29 -20.80 -11.16
CA PRO A 164 -14.79 -20.75 -12.53
C PRO A 164 -15.22 -19.46 -13.25
N TRP A 165 -14.37 -18.92 -14.13
CA TRP A 165 -14.62 -17.67 -14.85
C TRP A 165 -15.96 -17.63 -15.61
N ASP A 166 -16.38 -18.74 -16.20
CA ASP A 166 -17.65 -18.86 -16.94
C ASP A 166 -18.91 -18.81 -16.04
N ARG A 167 -18.70 -18.82 -14.71
CA ARG A 167 -19.76 -18.72 -13.70
C ARG A 167 -19.58 -17.51 -12.78
N THR A 168 -18.54 -16.70 -13.01
CA THR A 168 -18.25 -15.54 -12.18
C THR A 168 -19.21 -14.39 -12.50
N VAL A 169 -19.82 -13.83 -11.45
CA VAL A 169 -20.59 -12.58 -11.48
C VAL A 169 -20.03 -11.66 -10.41
N ILE A 170 -19.40 -10.57 -10.85
CA ILE A 170 -18.69 -9.61 -9.99
C ILE A 170 -19.66 -8.57 -9.43
N TYR A 171 -19.53 -8.27 -8.14
CA TYR A 171 -20.23 -7.21 -7.44
C TYR A 171 -19.21 -6.17 -6.94
N GLU A 172 -18.99 -5.11 -7.71
CA GLU A 172 -18.17 -3.98 -7.30
C GLU A 172 -18.85 -3.22 -6.16
N ALA A 173 -18.13 -3.03 -5.05
CA ALA A 173 -18.66 -2.38 -3.86
C ALA A 173 -17.62 -1.56 -3.13
N HIS A 174 -18.05 -0.42 -2.59
CA HIS A 174 -17.25 0.33 -1.63
C HIS A 174 -17.46 -0.24 -0.23
N LEU A 175 -16.38 -0.67 0.45
CA LEU A 175 -16.44 -1.25 1.81
C LEU A 175 -17.26 -0.39 2.78
N ARG A 176 -16.90 0.90 2.90
CA ARG A 176 -17.64 1.86 3.73
C ARG A 176 -19.10 2.02 3.29
N GLY A 177 -19.35 2.33 2.01
CA GLY A 177 -20.68 2.60 1.48
C GLY A 177 -21.67 1.44 1.64
N LEU A 178 -21.18 0.21 1.48
CA LEU A 178 -21.99 -1.01 1.47
C LEU A 178 -22.78 -1.22 2.77
N SER A 179 -22.22 -0.84 3.92
CA SER A 179 -22.84 -1.05 5.22
C SER A 179 -23.19 0.24 5.99
N MET A 180 -22.74 1.42 5.55
CA MET A 180 -22.90 2.69 6.28
C MET A 180 -24.34 3.03 6.66
N ARG A 181 -25.31 2.63 5.84
CA ARG A 181 -26.75 2.88 6.08
C ARG A 181 -27.57 1.60 6.22
N HIS A 182 -26.92 0.44 6.35
CA HIS A 182 -27.62 -0.83 6.40
C HIS A 182 -28.28 -1.03 7.78
N PRO A 183 -29.61 -1.23 7.86
CA PRO A 183 -30.33 -1.23 9.13
C PRO A 183 -29.97 -2.40 10.04
N GLN A 184 -29.60 -3.56 9.46
CA GLN A 184 -29.22 -4.77 10.22
C GLN A 184 -27.75 -4.78 10.64
N VAL A 185 -26.92 -3.85 10.16
CA VAL A 185 -25.52 -3.73 10.59
C VAL A 185 -25.47 -2.82 11.83
N PRO A 186 -24.90 -3.28 12.96
CA PRO A 186 -24.78 -2.47 14.17
C PRO A 186 -24.00 -1.18 13.90
N GLU A 187 -24.47 -0.06 14.46
CA GLU A 187 -23.93 1.28 14.19
C GLU A 187 -22.41 1.37 14.43
N ALA A 188 -21.91 0.71 15.48
CA ALA A 188 -20.50 0.72 15.87
C ALA A 188 -19.54 0.13 14.82
N VAL A 189 -20.03 -0.71 13.90
CA VAL A 189 -19.20 -1.39 12.88
C VAL A 189 -19.61 -1.01 11.46
N ARG A 190 -20.49 -0.02 11.29
CA ARG A 190 -20.92 0.42 9.96
C ARG A 190 -19.75 1.02 9.19
N GLY A 191 -19.60 0.56 7.96
CA GLY A 191 -18.57 1.00 7.03
C GLY A 191 -17.15 0.54 7.36
N THR A 192 -17.01 -0.56 8.09
CA THR A 192 -15.73 -1.22 8.41
C THR A 192 -15.72 -2.66 7.90
N PHE A 193 -14.58 -3.35 8.00
CA PHE A 193 -14.50 -4.78 7.71
C PHE A 193 -15.44 -5.60 8.59
N ALA A 194 -15.53 -5.29 9.88
CA ALA A 194 -16.51 -5.90 10.79
C ALA A 194 -17.97 -5.73 10.34
N GLY A 195 -18.31 -4.59 9.71
CA GLY A 195 -19.64 -4.39 9.13
C GLY A 195 -19.98 -5.37 8.01
N LEU A 196 -18.99 -5.80 7.23
CA LEU A 196 -19.14 -6.77 6.15
C LEU A 196 -19.17 -8.24 6.63
N MET A 197 -18.95 -8.50 7.91
CA MET A 197 -19.16 -9.83 8.51
C MET A 197 -20.64 -10.12 8.81
N ASN A 198 -21.51 -9.11 8.71
CA ASN A 198 -22.91 -9.22 9.08
C ASN A 198 -23.66 -10.25 8.20
N ALA A 199 -24.26 -11.25 8.84
CA ALA A 199 -24.89 -12.37 8.17
C ALA A 199 -26.06 -11.96 7.25
N ASP A 200 -26.87 -10.97 7.64
CA ASP A 200 -27.99 -10.52 6.82
C ASP A 200 -27.53 -9.81 5.54
N LEU A 201 -26.49 -8.98 5.65
CA LEU A 201 -25.86 -8.31 4.52
C LEU A 201 -25.26 -9.34 3.54
N LEU A 202 -24.48 -10.30 4.05
CA LEU A 202 -23.87 -11.34 3.21
C LEU A 202 -24.94 -12.23 2.56
N ALA A 203 -25.99 -12.60 3.30
CA ALA A 203 -27.12 -13.34 2.75
C ALA A 203 -27.85 -12.54 1.66
N HIS A 204 -27.98 -11.22 1.80
CA HIS A 204 -28.54 -10.36 0.76
C HIS A 204 -27.68 -10.37 -0.50
N ILE A 205 -26.37 -10.12 -0.37
CA ILE A 205 -25.42 -10.15 -1.50
C ILE A 205 -25.51 -11.51 -2.20
N ARG A 206 -25.48 -12.61 -1.44
CA ARG A 206 -25.57 -13.95 -2.01
C ARG A 206 -26.89 -14.21 -2.74
N ARG A 207 -28.02 -13.68 -2.23
CA ARG A 207 -29.35 -13.78 -2.87
C ARG A 207 -29.46 -13.00 -4.18
N LEU A 208 -28.65 -11.96 -4.41
CA LEU A 208 -28.59 -11.28 -5.71
C LEU A 208 -28.06 -12.21 -6.81
N GLY A 209 -27.41 -13.33 -6.45
CA GLY A 209 -26.85 -14.29 -7.39
C GLY A 209 -25.40 -14.00 -7.80
N VAL A 210 -24.76 -13.00 -7.19
CA VAL A 210 -23.35 -12.70 -7.40
C VAL A 210 -22.47 -13.77 -6.75
N THR A 211 -21.25 -13.91 -7.25
CA THR A 211 -20.31 -14.94 -6.79
C THR A 211 -19.04 -14.38 -6.19
N SER A 212 -18.68 -13.15 -6.56
CA SER A 212 -17.39 -12.54 -6.23
C SER A 212 -17.63 -11.07 -5.92
N VAL A 213 -17.14 -10.60 -4.77
CA VAL A 213 -17.21 -9.20 -4.37
C VAL A 213 -15.90 -8.53 -4.74
N GLU A 214 -15.95 -7.45 -5.50
CA GLU A 214 -14.79 -6.61 -5.82
C GLU A 214 -14.84 -5.37 -4.94
N LEU A 215 -13.91 -5.25 -4.00
CA LEU A 215 -13.84 -4.07 -3.14
C LEU A 215 -12.97 -3.00 -3.77
N LEU A 216 -13.50 -1.76 -3.82
CA LEU A 216 -12.69 -0.56 -4.07
C LEU A 216 -11.48 -0.50 -3.12
N PRO A 217 -10.43 0.29 -3.45
CA PRO A 217 -9.14 0.24 -2.77
C PRO A 217 -9.22 0.24 -1.24
N ILE A 218 -8.62 -0.79 -0.64
CA ILE A 218 -8.56 -0.97 0.82
C ILE A 218 -7.17 -0.78 1.40
N HIS A 219 -6.14 -0.60 0.58
CA HIS A 219 -4.78 -0.31 1.06
C HIS A 219 -4.76 0.98 1.87
N GLY A 220 -3.77 1.14 2.76
CA GLY A 220 -3.57 2.39 3.47
C GLY A 220 -3.35 3.54 2.49
N PHE A 221 -4.37 4.40 2.33
CA PHE A 221 -4.33 5.59 1.49
C PHE A 221 -4.35 6.90 2.29
N VAL A 222 -4.09 8.01 1.61
CA VAL A 222 -4.08 9.38 2.16
C VAL A 222 -5.18 10.23 1.54
N ASP A 223 -5.82 11.08 2.35
CA ASP A 223 -6.68 12.16 1.87
C ASP A 223 -5.81 13.31 1.36
N ASP A 224 -5.94 13.66 0.07
CA ASP A 224 -5.21 14.78 -0.52
C ASP A 224 -5.48 16.09 0.20
N LYS A 225 -4.42 16.91 0.36
CA LYS A 225 -4.50 18.20 1.06
C LYS A 225 -5.62 19.10 0.49
N HIS A 226 -5.71 19.18 -0.84
CA HIS A 226 -6.70 20.02 -1.51
C HIS A 226 -8.15 19.57 -1.25
N LEU A 227 -8.40 18.28 -1.00
CA LEU A 227 -9.74 17.79 -0.62
C LEU A 227 -10.09 18.28 0.78
N LEU A 228 -9.17 18.12 1.74
CA LEU A 228 -9.40 18.51 3.13
C LEU A 228 -9.55 20.03 3.29
N GLU A 229 -8.81 20.83 2.53
CA GLU A 229 -8.98 22.28 2.48
C GLU A 229 -10.39 22.70 2.02
N ASN A 230 -11.05 21.86 1.24
CA ASN A 230 -12.44 22.03 0.81
C ASN A 230 -13.45 21.29 1.69
N GLY A 231 -13.04 20.75 2.84
CA GLY A 231 -13.90 19.97 3.73
C GLY A 231 -14.36 18.62 3.15
N MET A 232 -13.64 18.11 2.15
CA MET A 232 -13.87 16.83 1.49
C MET A 232 -12.84 15.78 1.94
N SER A 233 -13.08 14.52 1.60
CA SER A 233 -12.14 13.40 1.84
C SER A 233 -12.05 12.53 0.59
N ASN A 234 -10.97 11.76 0.47
CA ASN A 234 -10.85 10.74 -0.56
C ASN A 234 -11.76 9.57 -0.19
N TYR A 235 -12.93 9.53 -0.81
CA TYR A 235 -13.90 8.46 -0.56
C TYR A 235 -13.38 7.14 -1.12
N TRP A 236 -13.02 7.11 -2.41
CA TRP A 236 -12.72 5.88 -3.13
C TRP A 236 -11.41 5.19 -2.70
N GLY A 237 -10.40 5.95 -2.26
CA GLY A 237 -9.14 5.40 -1.76
C GLY A 237 -8.06 5.10 -2.81
N TYR A 238 -8.23 5.55 -4.07
CA TYR A 238 -7.22 5.45 -5.14
C TYR A 238 -6.05 6.42 -4.93
N ASN A 239 -5.39 6.33 -3.77
CA ASN A 239 -4.24 7.15 -3.42
C ASN A 239 -3.39 6.44 -2.35
N SER A 240 -2.89 5.25 -2.69
CA SER A 240 -2.25 4.33 -1.74
C SER A 240 -0.86 4.81 -1.29
N ILE A 241 -0.50 4.54 -0.03
CA ILE A 241 0.84 4.75 0.53
C ILE A 241 1.39 3.50 1.26
N ALA A 242 0.52 2.58 1.69
CA ALA A 242 0.92 1.34 2.37
C ALA A 242 0.26 0.12 1.72
N PHE A 243 1.01 -0.57 0.86
CA PHE A 243 0.52 -1.67 0.02
C PHE A 243 0.22 -2.97 0.76
N PHE A 244 0.62 -3.10 2.02
CA PHE A 244 0.38 -4.30 2.81
C PHE A 244 -0.52 -4.07 4.01
N ALA A 245 -0.89 -2.82 4.30
CA ALA A 245 -1.75 -2.48 5.42
C ALA A 245 -3.14 -2.14 4.90
N PRO A 246 -4.23 -2.67 5.50
CA PRO A 246 -5.56 -2.15 5.25
C PRO A 246 -5.68 -0.71 5.79
N HIS A 247 -6.54 0.09 5.17
CA HIS A 247 -6.77 1.48 5.56
C HIS A 247 -7.31 1.56 7.00
N PRO A 248 -6.65 2.30 7.92
CA PRO A 248 -7.01 2.28 9.34
C PRO A 248 -8.46 2.68 9.64
N ALA A 249 -9.05 3.60 8.87
CA ALA A 249 -10.44 4.03 9.09
C ALA A 249 -11.49 2.98 8.70
N TYR A 250 -11.06 1.84 8.14
CA TYR A 250 -11.89 0.69 7.83
C TYR A 250 -11.79 -0.42 8.88
N LEU A 251 -10.93 -0.27 9.90
CA LEU A 251 -10.81 -1.21 11.02
C LEU A 251 -11.60 -0.68 12.23
N ALA A 252 -12.69 -1.35 12.62
CA ALA A 252 -13.46 -0.98 13.81
C ALA A 252 -12.67 -1.23 15.10
N SER A 253 -11.98 -2.36 15.17
CA SER A 253 -11.14 -2.80 16.29
C SER A 253 -9.73 -2.20 16.29
N GLY A 254 -9.31 -1.64 15.15
CA GLY A 254 -7.93 -1.22 14.91
C GLY A 254 -6.93 -2.37 14.79
N GLN A 255 -7.39 -3.61 14.56
CA GLN A 255 -6.52 -4.79 14.41
C GLN A 255 -6.63 -5.37 13.01
N VAL A 256 -5.50 -5.70 12.39
CA VAL A 256 -5.45 -6.27 11.03
C VAL A 256 -6.25 -7.57 10.87
N ASN A 257 -6.40 -8.36 11.95
CA ASN A 257 -7.18 -9.60 11.93
C ASN A 257 -8.66 -9.39 11.59
N GLU A 258 -9.21 -8.19 11.77
CA GLU A 258 -10.58 -7.87 11.33
C GLU A 258 -10.75 -8.05 9.82
N PHE A 259 -9.69 -7.82 9.02
CA PHE A 259 -9.72 -8.13 7.59
C PHE A 259 -9.82 -9.64 7.36
N LYS A 260 -8.99 -10.44 8.03
CA LYS A 260 -8.96 -11.90 7.89
C LYS A 260 -10.29 -12.54 8.30
N GLU A 261 -10.89 -12.05 9.39
CA GLU A 261 -12.23 -12.45 9.82
C GLU A 261 -13.29 -12.12 8.76
N MET A 262 -13.23 -10.94 8.14
CA MET A 262 -14.17 -10.54 7.09
C MET A 262 -14.07 -11.46 5.88
N VAL A 263 -12.85 -11.80 5.45
CA VAL A 263 -12.62 -12.78 4.38
C VAL A 263 -13.18 -14.15 4.75
N ALA A 264 -12.97 -14.61 5.98
CA ALA A 264 -13.51 -15.90 6.43
C ALA A 264 -15.04 -15.93 6.37
N HIS A 265 -15.72 -14.83 6.70
CA HIS A 265 -17.17 -14.69 6.60
C HIS A 265 -17.66 -14.64 5.15
N LEU A 266 -16.96 -13.94 4.24
CA LEU A 266 -17.26 -13.96 2.81
C LEU A 266 -17.15 -15.39 2.24
N HIS A 267 -16.05 -16.07 2.58
CA HIS A 267 -15.82 -17.45 2.14
C HIS A 267 -16.85 -18.43 2.70
N ASP A 268 -17.28 -18.28 3.96
CA ASP A 268 -18.38 -19.07 4.55
C ASP A 268 -19.70 -18.86 3.81
N ALA A 269 -19.96 -17.64 3.34
CA ALA A 269 -21.11 -17.31 2.48
C ALA A 269 -20.95 -17.79 1.02
N GLY A 270 -19.81 -18.40 0.68
CA GLY A 270 -19.50 -18.88 -0.68
C GLY A 270 -19.25 -17.76 -1.68
N LEU A 271 -18.71 -16.62 -1.22
CA LEU A 271 -18.35 -15.47 -2.04
C LEU A 271 -16.82 -15.36 -2.13
N GLU A 272 -16.30 -15.16 -3.34
CA GLU A 272 -14.89 -14.77 -3.54
C GLU A 272 -14.68 -13.29 -3.17
N LEU A 273 -13.46 -12.93 -2.78
CA LEU A 273 -13.03 -11.56 -2.59
C LEU A 273 -11.97 -11.18 -3.63
N ILE A 274 -12.27 -10.15 -4.42
CA ILE A 274 -11.36 -9.48 -5.35
C ILE A 274 -11.04 -8.10 -4.77
N LEU A 275 -9.77 -7.71 -4.77
CA LEU A 275 -9.36 -6.38 -4.35
C LEU A 275 -9.03 -5.50 -5.55
N ASP A 276 -9.60 -4.30 -5.58
CA ASP A 276 -9.11 -3.24 -6.43
C ASP A 276 -7.77 -2.71 -5.85
N VAL A 277 -6.72 -2.77 -6.66
CA VAL A 277 -5.35 -2.48 -6.25
C VAL A 277 -4.71 -1.40 -7.11
N VAL A 278 -4.10 -0.44 -6.42
CA VAL A 278 -3.36 0.68 -7.02
C VAL A 278 -1.89 0.47 -6.77
N TYR A 279 -1.17 0.02 -7.80
CA TYR A 279 0.30 -0.12 -7.80
C TYR A 279 0.98 0.79 -8.82
N ASN A 280 0.21 1.58 -9.56
CA ASN A 280 0.73 2.41 -10.64
C ASN A 280 1.29 3.76 -10.12
N HIS A 281 0.78 4.27 -8.99
CA HIS A 281 1.22 5.52 -8.36
C HIS A 281 1.12 5.45 -6.83
N THR A 282 1.60 6.49 -6.14
CA THR A 282 1.50 6.64 -4.68
C THR A 282 0.92 7.99 -4.26
N ALA A 283 0.51 8.09 -3.00
CA ALA A 283 0.07 9.34 -2.36
C ALA A 283 1.15 10.41 -2.15
N GLU A 284 2.39 10.14 -2.54
CA GLU A 284 3.44 11.15 -2.45
C GLU A 284 3.40 12.16 -3.60
N GLY A 285 2.59 11.94 -4.64
CA GLY A 285 2.45 12.89 -5.77
C GLY A 285 3.76 13.20 -6.49
N ASN A 286 3.83 14.35 -7.15
CA ASN A 286 5.01 14.83 -7.90
C ASN A 286 6.09 15.46 -6.98
N GLU A 287 7.07 16.17 -7.52
CA GLU A 287 8.15 16.83 -6.77
C GLU A 287 7.67 17.78 -5.66
N LEU A 288 6.47 18.36 -5.80
CA LEU A 288 5.85 19.23 -4.82
C LEU A 288 4.97 18.49 -3.80
N GLY A 289 4.85 17.18 -3.90
CA GLY A 289 4.12 16.36 -2.93
C GLY A 289 4.88 16.13 -1.61
N PRO A 290 4.21 15.48 -0.63
CA PRO A 290 4.80 15.22 0.68
C PRO A 290 5.87 14.12 0.63
N THR A 291 6.71 14.06 1.67
CA THR A 291 7.70 13.00 1.88
C THR A 291 7.24 12.13 3.06
N LEU A 292 6.64 10.98 2.76
CA LEU A 292 5.96 10.11 3.73
C LEU A 292 6.54 8.69 3.80
N CYS A 293 7.07 8.17 2.69
CA CYS A 293 7.50 6.79 2.54
C CYS A 293 8.60 6.70 1.47
N MET A 294 8.30 6.13 0.30
CA MET A 294 9.24 5.77 -0.76
C MET A 294 10.16 6.93 -1.21
N ARG A 295 9.66 8.16 -1.29
CA ARG A 295 10.44 9.36 -1.66
C ARG A 295 11.61 9.60 -0.72
N GLY A 296 11.36 9.45 0.59
CA GLY A 296 12.39 9.65 1.60
C GLY A 296 13.31 8.44 1.78
N ILE A 297 12.85 7.24 1.38
CA ILE A 297 13.61 5.99 1.49
C ILE A 297 14.57 5.81 0.33
N ASP A 298 14.08 5.94 -0.91
CA ASP A 298 14.92 5.85 -2.10
C ASP A 298 14.16 6.35 -3.35
N ASN A 299 14.05 7.67 -3.50
CA ASN A 299 13.26 8.28 -4.57
C ASN A 299 13.62 7.80 -5.97
N ALA A 300 14.92 7.65 -6.26
CA ALA A 300 15.42 7.31 -7.59
C ALA A 300 15.18 5.85 -7.97
N SER A 301 15.00 4.97 -6.98
CA SER A 301 14.71 3.55 -7.19
C SER A 301 13.20 3.29 -7.28
N TYR A 302 12.39 3.98 -6.48
CA TYR A 302 10.94 3.71 -6.40
C TYR A 302 10.12 4.34 -7.54
N TYR A 303 10.54 5.50 -8.05
CA TYR A 303 9.74 6.28 -8.99
C TYR A 303 10.40 6.41 -10.36
N ARG A 304 9.57 6.40 -11.41
CA ARG A 304 10.02 6.74 -12.76
C ARG A 304 10.29 8.25 -12.84
N LEU A 305 11.55 8.61 -13.05
CA LEU A 305 12.00 9.99 -13.19
C LEU A 305 12.22 10.34 -14.67
N MET A 306 12.07 11.63 -15.00
CA MET A 306 12.35 12.11 -16.36
C MET A 306 13.84 11.90 -16.70
N PRO A 307 14.21 11.21 -17.80
CA PRO A 307 15.60 10.80 -18.07
C PRO A 307 16.62 11.95 -18.07
N ASP A 308 16.26 13.08 -18.67
CA ASP A 308 17.13 14.27 -18.80
C ASP A 308 16.93 15.29 -17.67
N GLN A 309 15.91 15.12 -16.83
CA GLN A 309 15.56 16.04 -15.75
C GLN A 309 15.07 15.24 -14.54
N ARG A 310 15.96 14.46 -13.92
CA ARG A 310 15.63 13.51 -12.84
C ARG A 310 14.97 14.15 -11.61
N ARG A 311 15.00 15.47 -11.50
CA ARG A 311 14.17 16.24 -10.57
C ARG A 311 12.67 15.94 -10.68
N TYR A 312 12.18 15.73 -11.90
CA TYR A 312 10.76 15.60 -12.20
C TYR A 312 10.35 14.15 -12.43
N TYR A 313 9.06 13.87 -12.19
CA TYR A 313 8.47 12.55 -12.24
C TYR A 313 7.77 12.33 -13.58
N ILE A 314 7.83 11.09 -14.09
CA ILE A 314 6.91 10.64 -15.14
C ILE A 314 5.53 10.47 -14.52
N ASN A 315 4.51 11.02 -15.16
CA ASN A 315 3.13 11.05 -14.66
C ASN A 315 2.15 10.41 -15.65
N ASP A 316 2.35 9.13 -15.94
CA ASP A 316 1.46 8.37 -16.83
C ASP A 316 0.10 8.08 -16.15
N SER A 317 0.04 8.14 -14.82
CA SER A 317 -1.15 7.93 -13.98
C SER A 317 -2.06 9.16 -13.89
N GLY A 318 -1.55 10.36 -14.17
CA GLY A 318 -2.26 11.62 -13.94
C GLY A 318 -2.31 12.05 -12.47
N THR A 319 -1.65 11.36 -11.55
CA THR A 319 -1.68 11.64 -10.09
C THR A 319 -0.40 12.24 -9.53
N GLY A 320 0.59 12.50 -10.40
CA GLY A 320 1.83 13.22 -10.10
C GLY A 320 3.08 12.35 -10.13
N ASN A 321 2.95 11.03 -9.99
CA ASN A 321 4.08 10.09 -10.09
C ASN A 321 3.67 8.77 -10.73
N THR A 322 4.68 7.95 -11.04
CA THR A 322 4.52 6.58 -11.48
C THR A 322 5.57 5.70 -10.80
N LEU A 323 5.16 4.58 -10.22
CA LEU A 323 6.10 3.61 -9.65
C LEU A 323 6.93 2.91 -10.73
N ASP A 324 8.20 2.68 -10.46
CA ASP A 324 9.12 2.03 -11.40
C ASP A 324 9.15 0.50 -11.23
N LEU A 325 8.20 -0.19 -11.88
CA LEU A 325 8.19 -1.66 -11.89
C LEU A 325 9.26 -2.30 -12.78
N SER A 326 10.12 -1.50 -13.45
CA SER A 326 11.32 -2.03 -14.10
C SER A 326 12.46 -2.26 -13.09
N HIS A 327 12.42 -1.59 -11.94
CA HIS A 327 13.38 -1.79 -10.86
C HIS A 327 13.09 -3.10 -10.10
N PRO A 328 14.06 -4.01 -9.94
CA PRO A 328 13.85 -5.33 -9.32
C PRO A 328 13.22 -5.27 -7.91
N CYS A 329 13.68 -4.36 -7.05
CA CYS A 329 13.16 -4.22 -5.68
C CYS A 329 11.72 -3.68 -5.61
N VAL A 330 11.31 -2.83 -6.55
CA VAL A 330 9.94 -2.31 -6.61
C VAL A 330 9.00 -3.38 -7.18
N LEU A 331 9.46 -4.09 -8.22
CA LEU A 331 8.78 -5.28 -8.72
C LEU A 331 8.61 -6.35 -7.62
N GLN A 332 9.65 -6.58 -6.82
CA GLN A 332 9.59 -7.47 -5.66
C GLN A 332 8.57 -6.97 -4.64
N MET A 333 8.57 -5.68 -4.28
CA MET A 333 7.58 -5.10 -3.35
C MET A 333 6.14 -5.33 -3.81
N VAL A 334 5.83 -5.07 -5.07
CA VAL A 334 4.48 -5.26 -5.60
C VAL A 334 4.11 -6.75 -5.63
N THR A 335 5.02 -7.62 -6.10
CA THR A 335 4.73 -9.06 -6.14
C THR A 335 4.65 -9.70 -4.75
N ASP A 336 5.43 -9.21 -3.77
CA ASP A 336 5.32 -9.59 -2.36
C ASP A 336 4.00 -9.12 -1.76
N SER A 337 3.53 -7.92 -2.10
CA SER A 337 2.23 -7.41 -1.67
C SER A 337 1.09 -8.28 -2.22
N LEU A 338 1.11 -8.60 -3.51
CA LEU A 338 0.13 -9.52 -4.11
C LEU A 338 0.16 -10.90 -3.44
N ARG A 339 1.36 -11.47 -3.21
CA ARG A 339 1.50 -12.75 -2.51
C ARG A 339 0.96 -12.68 -1.09
N TYR A 340 1.28 -11.63 -0.35
CA TYR A 340 0.78 -11.41 1.01
C TYR A 340 -0.75 -11.38 1.04
N TRP A 341 -1.38 -10.62 0.16
CA TRP A 341 -2.84 -10.57 0.10
C TRP A 341 -3.45 -11.92 -0.32
N ALA A 342 -2.83 -12.64 -1.25
CA ALA A 342 -3.33 -13.94 -1.70
C ALA A 342 -3.14 -15.07 -0.67
N THR A 343 -2.01 -15.13 0.04
CA THR A 343 -1.69 -16.23 0.96
C THR A 343 -2.11 -15.92 2.40
N GLU A 344 -1.63 -14.80 2.94
CA GLU A 344 -1.83 -14.45 4.36
C GLU A 344 -3.23 -13.91 4.63
N MET A 345 -3.78 -13.18 3.66
CA MET A 345 -5.09 -12.53 3.76
C MET A 345 -6.20 -13.26 3.00
N ARG A 346 -5.84 -14.30 2.23
CA ARG A 346 -6.74 -15.16 1.44
C ARG A 346 -7.65 -14.41 0.46
N VAL A 347 -7.11 -13.39 -0.19
CA VAL A 347 -7.75 -12.73 -1.34
C VAL A 347 -7.73 -13.66 -2.56
N ASP A 348 -8.83 -13.72 -3.29
CA ASP A 348 -9.02 -14.66 -4.41
C ASP A 348 -8.63 -14.07 -5.77
N GLY A 349 -8.52 -12.74 -5.86
CA GLY A 349 -8.12 -12.04 -7.07
C GLY A 349 -7.89 -10.55 -6.89
N PHE A 350 -7.44 -9.92 -7.97
CA PHE A 350 -7.08 -8.52 -8.01
C PHE A 350 -7.61 -7.87 -9.28
N ARG A 351 -8.21 -6.68 -9.13
CA ARG A 351 -8.49 -5.74 -10.22
C ARG A 351 -7.46 -4.62 -10.16
N PHE A 352 -6.68 -4.45 -11.21
CA PHE A 352 -5.58 -3.52 -11.26
C PHE A 352 -6.02 -2.21 -11.90
N ASP A 353 -5.99 -1.14 -11.11
CA ASP A 353 -6.19 0.23 -11.56
C ASP A 353 -5.07 0.67 -12.51
N LEU A 354 -5.45 1.34 -13.61
CA LEU A 354 -4.54 1.80 -14.68
C LEU A 354 -3.46 0.76 -15.01
N ALA A 355 -3.87 -0.49 -15.22
CA ALA A 355 -2.98 -1.65 -15.26
C ALA A 355 -1.91 -1.56 -16.35
N THR A 356 -2.17 -0.78 -17.41
CA THR A 356 -1.22 -0.57 -18.51
C THR A 356 0.12 -0.04 -18.00
N ILE A 357 0.11 0.85 -17.01
CA ILE A 357 1.32 1.43 -16.42
C ILE A 357 2.25 0.35 -15.86
N LEU A 358 1.69 -0.72 -15.30
CA LEU A 358 2.44 -1.81 -14.66
C LEU A 358 3.22 -2.67 -15.69
N GLY A 359 2.85 -2.57 -16.96
CA GLY A 359 3.51 -3.23 -18.09
C GLY A 359 4.36 -2.29 -18.94
N ARG A 360 4.63 -1.06 -18.49
CA ARG A 360 5.37 -0.07 -19.29
C ARG A 360 6.87 -0.08 -19.04
N HIS A 361 7.60 -0.17 -20.14
CA HIS A 361 8.97 0.30 -20.27
C HIS A 361 9.00 1.79 -20.65
N PRO A 362 10.18 2.44 -20.67
CA PRO A 362 10.33 3.80 -21.20
C PRO A 362 9.74 3.99 -22.62
N ASP A 363 9.80 2.94 -23.45
CA ASP A 363 9.35 2.98 -24.86
C ASP A 363 7.87 2.60 -25.05
N GLY A 364 7.15 2.20 -24.00
CA GLY A 364 5.74 1.82 -24.07
C GLY A 364 5.38 0.51 -23.35
N PHE A 365 4.13 0.08 -23.52
CA PHE A 365 3.63 -1.17 -22.95
C PHE A 365 4.21 -2.39 -23.65
N ASP A 366 4.59 -3.40 -22.87
CA ASP A 366 5.02 -4.73 -23.35
C ASP A 366 4.31 -5.82 -22.54
N GLU A 367 3.60 -6.73 -23.21
CA GLU A 367 2.95 -7.89 -22.58
C GLU A 367 3.94 -8.83 -21.87
N ARG A 368 5.25 -8.70 -22.16
CA ARG A 368 6.36 -9.43 -21.55
C ARG A 368 7.12 -8.61 -20.50
N HIS A 369 6.60 -7.46 -20.10
CA HIS A 369 7.17 -6.68 -19.00
C HIS A 369 7.36 -7.56 -17.75
N GLY A 370 8.42 -7.31 -16.98
CA GLY A 370 8.84 -8.14 -15.85
C GLY A 370 7.72 -8.42 -14.84
N PHE A 371 6.85 -7.43 -14.60
CA PHE A 371 5.67 -7.58 -13.76
C PHE A 371 4.66 -8.63 -14.27
N LEU A 372 4.28 -8.55 -15.55
CA LEU A 372 3.31 -9.47 -16.14
C LEU A 372 3.86 -10.90 -16.22
N VAL A 373 5.15 -11.03 -16.52
CA VAL A 373 5.86 -12.32 -16.49
C VAL A 373 5.89 -12.87 -15.07
N ALA A 374 6.22 -12.05 -14.07
CA ALA A 374 6.26 -12.45 -12.66
C ALA A 374 4.89 -12.98 -12.19
N CYS A 375 3.79 -12.25 -12.47
CA CYS A 375 2.44 -12.68 -12.12
C CYS A 375 2.05 -13.99 -12.80
N ARG A 376 2.45 -14.20 -14.07
CA ARG A 376 2.09 -15.40 -14.84
C ARG A 376 2.86 -16.65 -14.39
N GLN A 377 4.13 -16.51 -14.05
CA GLN A 377 4.97 -17.65 -13.66
C GLN A 377 4.85 -18.01 -12.18
N ASP A 378 4.45 -17.06 -11.33
CA ASP A 378 4.40 -17.26 -9.88
C ASP A 378 3.38 -18.35 -9.48
N PRO A 379 3.77 -19.38 -8.70
CA PRO A 379 2.89 -20.50 -8.34
C PRO A 379 1.67 -20.13 -7.48
N VAL A 380 1.67 -18.96 -6.85
CA VAL A 380 0.55 -18.40 -6.09
C VAL A 380 -0.28 -17.51 -7.01
N LEU A 381 0.33 -16.48 -7.60
CA LEU A 381 -0.40 -15.44 -8.33
C LEU A 381 -1.08 -15.96 -9.61
N SER A 382 -0.47 -16.95 -10.27
CA SER A 382 -1.06 -17.60 -11.46
C SER A 382 -2.39 -18.34 -11.19
N LYS A 383 -2.76 -18.53 -9.92
CA LYS A 383 -4.03 -19.16 -9.51
C LYS A 383 -5.10 -18.14 -9.11
N CYS A 384 -4.73 -16.87 -8.94
CA CYS A 384 -5.65 -15.78 -8.61
C CYS A 384 -6.40 -15.29 -9.85
N LYS A 385 -7.55 -14.65 -9.67
CA LYS A 385 -8.17 -13.88 -10.76
C LYS A 385 -7.40 -12.57 -10.95
N LEU A 386 -6.96 -12.29 -12.17
CA LEU A 386 -6.28 -11.03 -12.52
C LEU A 386 -7.13 -10.27 -13.52
N ILE A 387 -7.59 -9.08 -13.15
CA ILE A 387 -8.45 -8.21 -13.95
C ILE A 387 -7.71 -6.90 -14.19
N ALA A 388 -7.54 -6.47 -15.44
CA ALA A 388 -6.89 -5.21 -15.78
C ALA A 388 -7.93 -4.12 -16.10
N GLU A 389 -7.65 -2.89 -15.69
CA GLU A 389 -8.05 -1.70 -16.44
C GLU A 389 -7.05 -1.47 -17.57
N PRO A 390 -7.36 -1.84 -18.83
CA PRO A 390 -6.38 -1.93 -19.91
C PRO A 390 -6.12 -0.58 -20.58
N TRP A 391 -6.05 0.50 -19.79
CA TRP A 391 -5.68 1.83 -20.25
C TRP A 391 -4.99 2.65 -19.18
N ASP A 392 -4.30 3.71 -19.60
CA ASP A 392 -3.81 4.79 -18.74
C ASP A 392 -3.84 6.14 -19.47
N CYS A 393 -3.43 7.21 -18.79
CA CYS A 393 -3.45 8.57 -19.32
C CYS A 393 -2.22 8.91 -20.19
N GLY A 394 -1.19 8.05 -20.21
CA GLY A 394 0.04 8.28 -20.94
C GLY A 394 -0.09 8.01 -22.45
N PRO A 395 0.83 8.55 -23.28
CA PRO A 395 0.87 8.23 -24.71
C PRO A 395 0.92 6.72 -24.96
N GLY A 396 0.10 6.23 -25.89
CA GLY A 396 -0.03 4.80 -26.17
C GLY A 396 -0.69 3.98 -25.05
N GLY A 397 -1.41 4.63 -24.14
CA GLY A 397 -2.00 3.97 -22.97
C GLY A 397 -3.14 3.01 -23.25
N TYR A 398 -3.83 3.12 -24.38
CA TYR A 398 -4.97 2.25 -24.67
C TYR A 398 -4.51 0.85 -25.14
N GLN A 399 -4.66 -0.15 -24.27
CA GLN A 399 -4.17 -1.53 -24.46
C GLN A 399 -5.28 -2.58 -24.36
N VAL A 400 -6.52 -2.23 -24.72
CA VAL A 400 -7.63 -3.19 -24.77
C VAL A 400 -7.29 -4.35 -25.73
N GLY A 401 -7.29 -5.57 -25.21
CA GLY A 401 -6.89 -6.81 -25.88
C GLY A 401 -5.38 -7.04 -25.93
N GLY A 402 -4.59 -6.18 -25.28
CA GLY A 402 -3.13 -6.25 -25.27
C GLY A 402 -2.54 -6.99 -24.07
N PHE A 403 -3.34 -7.35 -23.05
CA PHE A 403 -2.83 -8.06 -21.88
C PHE A 403 -2.55 -9.54 -22.18
N PRO A 404 -1.54 -10.14 -21.54
CA PRO A 404 -1.16 -11.52 -21.83
C PRO A 404 -2.22 -12.52 -21.34
N PRO A 405 -2.21 -13.77 -21.86
CA PRO A 405 -3.07 -14.83 -21.39
C PRO A 405 -3.04 -15.02 -19.87
N GLY A 406 -4.23 -15.20 -19.28
CA GLY A 406 -4.42 -15.31 -17.82
C GLY A 406 -5.04 -14.06 -17.20
N TRP A 407 -5.07 -12.95 -17.93
CA TRP A 407 -5.73 -11.71 -17.52
C TRP A 407 -7.12 -11.59 -18.15
N ALA A 408 -8.08 -11.12 -17.36
CA ALA A 408 -9.33 -10.55 -17.85
C ALA A 408 -9.18 -9.02 -17.94
N GLU A 409 -10.02 -8.37 -18.74
CA GLU A 409 -9.94 -6.92 -18.95
C GLU A 409 -11.31 -6.28 -18.79
N TRP A 410 -11.37 -5.10 -18.17
CA TRP A 410 -12.53 -4.23 -18.25
C TRP A 410 -12.75 -3.80 -19.71
N ASN A 411 -13.95 -4.07 -20.23
CA ASN A 411 -14.30 -3.78 -21.62
C ASN A 411 -15.09 -2.47 -21.72
N ASP A 412 -14.38 -1.35 -21.88
CA ASP A 412 -14.98 -0.03 -22.10
C ASP A 412 -15.78 0.04 -23.41
N ARG A 413 -15.34 -0.64 -24.46
CA ARG A 413 -16.07 -0.73 -25.74
C ARG A 413 -17.46 -1.33 -25.53
N PHE A 414 -17.58 -2.40 -24.74
CA PHE A 414 -18.89 -2.96 -24.39
C PHE A 414 -19.74 -1.93 -23.64
N ARG A 415 -19.19 -1.30 -22.59
CA ARG A 415 -19.88 -0.26 -21.81
C ARG A 415 -20.43 0.84 -22.73
N ASP A 416 -19.59 1.37 -23.61
CA ASP A 416 -19.93 2.52 -24.44
C ASP A 416 -20.87 2.14 -25.59
N CYS A 417 -20.63 1.01 -26.25
CA CYS A 417 -21.52 0.50 -27.31
C CYS A 417 -22.92 0.17 -26.78
N VAL A 418 -23.05 -0.51 -25.64
CA VAL A 418 -24.36 -0.86 -25.07
C VAL A 418 -25.09 0.41 -24.61
N ARG A 419 -24.40 1.35 -23.97
CA ARG A 419 -24.98 2.66 -23.60
C ARG A 419 -25.46 3.43 -24.83
N ALA A 420 -24.65 3.50 -25.89
CA ALA A 420 -25.01 4.17 -27.13
C ALA A 420 -26.22 3.50 -27.79
N TYR A 421 -26.22 2.18 -27.92
CA TYR A 421 -27.33 1.42 -28.52
C TYR A 421 -28.67 1.73 -27.84
N TRP A 422 -28.71 1.77 -26.50
CA TRP A 422 -29.93 2.08 -25.75
C TRP A 422 -30.27 3.58 -25.69
N ARG A 423 -29.32 4.46 -25.99
CA ARG A 423 -29.55 5.91 -26.10
C ARG A 423 -30.28 6.28 -27.39
N GLY A 424 -30.14 5.47 -28.45
CA GLY A 424 -30.57 5.75 -29.83
C GLY A 424 -29.45 6.35 -30.66
#